data_AF-A0A9W8ZNR0-F1
#
_entry.id   AF-A0A9W8ZNR0-F1
#
_cell.length_a   1.000
_cell.length_b   1.000
_cell.length_c   1.000
_cell.angle_alpha   90.00
_cell.angle_beta   90.00
_cell.angle_gamma   90.00
#
_symmetry.space_group_name_H-M   'P 1'
#
loop_
_entity.id
_entity.type
_entity.pdbx_description
1 polymer ?
#
loop_
_entity_poly.entity_id
_entity_poly.type
_entity_poly.pdbx_seq_one_letter_code
_entity_poly.pdbx_strand_id
1 'polypeptide(L)'
;MPFAISILHSKLCIFPIDMDEAPVTVHSGATSALSAPLDRAINGHSREALEKCVHSPDIEPEHFEKICAVAYRAELPAPAVSHVLCATIGNLNDLPNVPARTGSKALYDNNVDDYS
;
A
#
# COMPACT_ATOMS: atom_id res chain seq x y z
N MET A 1 -23.77 9.35 -3.72
CA MET A 1 -23.76 7.89 -3.43
C MET A 1 -23.32 7.72 -1.99
N PRO A 2 -24.00 6.91 -1.16
CA PRO A 2 -23.56 6.67 0.21
C PRO A 2 -22.19 5.98 0.21
N PHE A 3 -21.28 6.46 1.08
CA PHE A 3 -19.87 6.06 1.16
C PHE A 3 -19.68 4.53 1.24
N ALA A 4 -20.52 3.84 2.02
CA ALA A 4 -20.46 2.39 2.19
C ALA A 4 -20.68 1.60 0.87
N ILE A 5 -21.62 2.04 0.01
CA ILE A 5 -21.84 1.39 -1.30
C ILE A 5 -20.61 1.61 -2.18
N SER A 6 -19.99 2.78 -2.11
CA SER A 6 -18.77 3.08 -2.88
C SER A 6 -17.57 2.22 -2.47
N ILE A 7 -17.46 1.82 -1.20
CA ILE A 7 -16.37 0.96 -0.72
C ILE A 7 -16.52 -0.47 -1.26
N LEU A 8 -17.71 -1.05 -1.17
CA LEU A 8 -17.92 -2.45 -1.57
C LEU A 8 -17.69 -2.71 -3.07
N HIS A 9 -17.87 -1.67 -3.89
CA HIS A 9 -17.58 -1.72 -5.33
C HIS A 9 -16.17 -1.25 -5.69
N SER A 10 -15.36 -0.83 -4.71
CA SER A 10 -13.97 -0.45 -4.96
C SER A 10 -13.09 -1.67 -5.18
N LYS A 11 -12.00 -1.47 -5.91
CA LYS A 11 -11.03 -2.53 -6.22
C LYS A 11 -10.41 -3.06 -4.92
N LEU A 12 -9.98 -4.31 -4.93
CA LEU A 12 -9.18 -4.84 -3.84
C LEU A 12 -7.70 -4.44 -4.01
N CYS A 13 -7.03 -4.22 -2.89
CA CYS A 13 -5.62 -3.94 -2.79
C CYS A 13 -5.01 -4.87 -1.74
N ILE A 14 -3.82 -5.37 -2.03
CA ILE A 14 -3.09 -6.31 -1.20
C ILE A 14 -2.02 -5.55 -0.42
N PHE A 15 -1.88 -5.86 0.86
CA PHE A 15 -0.85 -5.35 1.75
C PHE A 15 -0.07 -6.55 2.30
N PRO A 16 1.12 -6.85 1.78
CA PRO A 16 2.02 -7.79 2.42
C PRO A 16 2.51 -7.15 3.72
N ILE A 17 2.17 -7.80 4.82
CA ILE A 17 2.59 -7.41 6.17
C ILE A 17 3.56 -8.48 6.59
N ASP A 18 4.84 -8.13 6.64
CA ASP A 18 5.95 -9.06 6.88
C ASP A 18 6.10 -10.18 5.82
N MET A 19 7.25 -10.85 5.82
CA MET A 19 7.59 -11.90 4.86
C MET A 19 6.94 -13.25 5.20
N ASP A 20 6.60 -13.46 6.48
CA ASP A 20 6.11 -14.75 7.01
C ASP A 20 4.59 -14.78 7.26
N GLU A 21 3.90 -13.63 7.15
CA GLU A 21 2.46 -13.56 7.39
C GLU A 21 1.65 -13.53 6.08
N ALA A 22 0.40 -14.00 6.18
CA ALA A 22 -0.51 -13.98 5.04
C ALA A 22 -0.85 -12.53 4.66
N PRO A 23 -0.76 -12.16 3.37
CA PRO A 23 -1.02 -10.80 2.95
C PRO A 23 -2.48 -10.42 3.19
N VAL A 24 -2.69 -9.19 3.68
CA VAL A 24 -4.04 -8.70 3.99
C VAL A 24 -4.64 -8.03 2.75
N THR A 25 -5.86 -8.42 2.40
CA THR A 25 -6.59 -7.85 1.26
C THR A 25 -7.68 -6.90 1.74
N VAL A 26 -7.68 -5.68 1.24
CA VAL A 26 -8.61 -4.61 1.64
C VAL A 26 -9.23 -3.89 0.45
N HIS A 27 -10.35 -3.22 0.66
CA HIS A 27 -11.00 -2.37 -0.34
C HIS A 27 -10.22 -1.06 -0.49
N SER A 28 -9.75 -0.80 -1.71
CA SER A 28 -8.93 0.36 -2.05
C SER A 28 -9.63 1.68 -1.71
N GLY A 29 -10.96 1.74 -1.85
CA GLY A 29 -11.76 2.92 -1.54
C GLY A 29 -11.78 3.25 -0.04
N ALA A 30 -11.74 2.24 0.83
CA ALA A 30 -11.73 2.45 2.28
C ALA A 30 -10.37 3.02 2.74
N THR A 31 -9.28 2.43 2.26
CA THR A 31 -7.92 2.79 2.70
C THR A 31 -7.38 4.06 2.04
N SER A 32 -7.69 4.29 0.74
CA SER A 32 -7.30 5.54 0.05
C SER A 32 -7.97 6.78 0.66
N ALA A 33 -9.20 6.64 1.17
CA ALA A 33 -9.93 7.75 1.80
C ALA A 33 -9.29 8.24 3.11
N LEU A 34 -8.39 7.46 3.72
CA LEU A 34 -7.74 7.83 4.98
C LEU A 34 -6.77 9.00 4.82
N SER A 35 -6.04 9.08 3.70
CA SER A 35 -5.08 10.16 3.46
C SER A 35 -4.68 10.26 1.98
N ALA A 36 -4.28 11.47 1.55
CA ALA A 36 -3.80 11.70 0.19
C ALA A 36 -2.55 10.87 -0.19
N PRO A 37 -1.56 10.64 0.71
CA PRO A 37 -0.46 9.71 0.42
C PRO A 37 -0.91 8.28 0.15
N LEU A 38 -1.85 7.75 0.96
CA LEU A 38 -2.41 6.40 0.74
C LEU A 38 -3.20 6.32 -0.57
N ASP A 39 -3.98 7.35 -0.89
CA ASP A 39 -4.66 7.43 -2.18
C ASP A 39 -3.67 7.37 -3.36
N ARG A 40 -2.59 8.14 -3.32
CA ARG A 40 -1.55 8.08 -4.35
C ARG A 40 -0.85 6.73 -4.42
N ALA A 41 -0.60 6.08 -3.28
CA ALA A 41 0.05 4.77 -3.25
C ALA A 41 -0.84 3.65 -3.82
N ILE A 42 -2.16 3.75 -3.64
CA ILE A 42 -3.13 2.71 -4.02
C ILE A 42 -3.71 2.95 -5.42
N ASN A 43 -4.02 4.20 -5.75
CA ASN A 43 -4.72 4.62 -6.95
C ASN A 43 -3.86 5.45 -7.92
N GLY A 44 -2.62 5.78 -7.57
CA GLY A 44 -1.72 6.55 -8.42
C GLY A 44 -1.07 5.74 -9.54
N HIS A 45 0.07 6.25 -10.02
CA HIS A 45 0.82 5.68 -11.15
C HIS A 45 2.09 4.93 -10.71
N SER A 46 2.25 4.68 -9.41
CA SER A 46 3.38 3.89 -8.93
C SER A 46 3.23 2.43 -9.34
N ARG A 47 4.34 1.68 -9.32
CA ARG A 47 4.32 0.25 -9.61
C ARG A 47 3.38 -0.48 -8.66
N GLU A 48 3.42 -0.14 -7.38
CA GLU A 48 2.57 -0.67 -6.31
C GLU A 48 1.08 -0.45 -6.61
N ALA A 49 0.72 0.75 -7.10
CA ALA A 49 -0.65 1.08 -7.47
C ALA A 49 -1.12 0.28 -8.69
N LEU A 50 -0.23 0.03 -9.67
CA LEU A 50 -0.54 -0.77 -10.86
C LEU A 50 -0.69 -2.25 -10.51
N GLU A 51 0.18 -2.77 -9.65
CA GLU A 51 0.18 -4.15 -9.16
C GLU A 51 -0.89 -4.42 -8.09
N LYS A 52 -1.54 -3.36 -7.60
CA LYS A 52 -2.51 -3.42 -6.49
C LYS A 52 -1.92 -4.06 -5.25
N CYS A 53 -0.64 -3.79 -5.00
CA CYS A 53 0.12 -4.35 -3.92
C CYS A 53 0.97 -3.26 -3.27
N VAL A 54 0.56 -2.79 -2.08
CA VAL A 54 1.24 -1.70 -1.37
C VAL A 54 2.10 -2.31 -0.27
N HIS A 55 3.41 -2.24 -0.45
CA HIS A 55 4.37 -2.72 0.54
C HIS A 55 4.60 -1.64 1.59
N SER A 56 4.46 -2.02 2.85
CA SER A 56 4.74 -1.14 3.98
C SER A 56 5.49 -1.91 5.07
N PRO A 57 6.81 -2.11 4.90
CA PRO A 57 7.61 -2.95 5.80
C PRO A 57 7.70 -2.38 7.22
N ASP A 58 7.47 -1.08 7.38
CA ASP A 58 7.56 -0.39 8.69
C ASP A 58 6.26 -0.48 9.50
N ILE A 59 5.21 -1.13 9.00
CA ILE A 59 3.92 -1.26 9.70
C ILE A 59 3.77 -2.67 10.25
N GLU A 60 3.80 -2.76 11.58
CA GLU A 60 3.45 -3.97 12.31
C GLU A 60 2.01 -4.42 12.00
N PRO A 61 1.72 -5.74 11.95
CA PRO A 61 0.39 -6.27 11.65
C PRO A 61 -0.72 -5.68 12.52
N GLU A 62 -0.48 -5.60 13.83
CA GLU A 62 -1.45 -5.05 14.79
C GLU A 62 -1.80 -3.58 14.52
N HIS A 63 -0.85 -2.81 13.98
CA HIS A 63 -1.12 -1.42 13.60
C HIS A 63 -1.90 -1.35 12.29
N PHE A 64 -1.59 -2.22 11.33
CA PHE A 64 -2.34 -2.31 10.09
C PHE A 64 -3.81 -2.68 10.32
N GLU A 65 -4.09 -3.62 11.23
CA GLU A 65 -5.46 -3.97 11.62
C GLU A 65 -6.23 -2.77 12.19
N LYS A 66 -5.58 -1.93 13.02
CA LYS A 66 -6.18 -0.69 13.53
C LYS A 66 -6.47 0.30 12.42
N ILE A 67 -5.57 0.43 11.44
CA ILE A 67 -5.78 1.27 10.25
C ILE A 67 -6.99 0.76 9.45
N CYS A 68 -7.10 -0.55 9.24
CA CYS A 68 -8.25 -1.16 8.58
C CYS A 68 -9.54 -0.91 9.35
N ALA A 69 -9.54 -1.13 10.67
CA ALA A 69 -10.70 -0.87 11.52
C ALA A 69 -11.19 0.58 11.39
N VAL A 70 -10.27 1.55 11.28
CA VAL A 70 -10.61 2.95 11.02
C VAL A 70 -11.15 3.15 9.61
N ALA A 71 -10.48 2.61 8.58
CA ALA A 71 -10.87 2.72 7.17
C ALA A 71 -12.30 2.23 6.92
N TYR A 72 -12.67 1.12 7.55
CA TYR A 72 -13.98 0.51 7.41
C TYR A 72 -15.05 1.10 8.34
N ARG A 73 -14.66 1.77 9.43
CA ARG A 73 -15.62 2.37 10.37
C ARG A 73 -16.14 3.74 9.97
N ALA A 74 -15.44 4.50 9.13
CA ALA A 74 -15.86 5.79 8.55
C ALA A 74 -16.49 6.87 9.48
N GLU A 75 -16.66 6.60 10.78
CA GLU A 75 -17.33 7.44 11.78
C GLU A 75 -16.53 7.48 13.11
N LEU A 76 -15.22 7.21 13.09
CA LEU A 76 -14.38 7.62 14.22
C LEU A 76 -14.01 9.10 14.05
N PRO A 77 -14.12 9.92 15.12
CA PRO A 77 -13.78 11.33 15.03
C PRO A 77 -12.30 11.48 14.63
N ALA A 78 -12.05 12.36 13.65
CA ALA A 78 -10.76 12.68 13.04
C ALA A 78 -9.52 12.68 13.98
N PRO A 79 -9.56 13.15 15.25
CA PRO A 79 -8.39 13.09 16.13
C PRO A 79 -7.86 11.68 16.39
N ALA A 80 -8.70 10.63 16.39
CA ALA A 80 -8.24 9.27 16.65
C ALA A 80 -7.34 8.71 15.53
N VAL A 81 -7.60 9.14 14.28
CA VAL A 81 -6.92 8.64 13.08
C VAL A 81 -5.53 9.26 12.94
N SER A 82 -5.41 10.56 13.19
CA SER A 82 -4.13 11.28 13.12
C SER A 82 -3.14 10.79 14.17
N HIS A 83 -3.61 10.45 15.38
CA HIS A 83 -2.73 9.94 16.44
C HIS A 83 -2.18 8.55 16.14
N VAL A 84 -2.98 7.66 15.55
CA VAL A 84 -2.52 6.32 15.14
C VAL A 84 -1.56 6.41 13.95
N LEU A 85 -1.89 7.22 12.92
CA LEU A 85 -1.01 7.39 11.75
C LEU A 85 0.33 8.04 12.12
N CYS A 86 0.34 9.08 12.97
CA CYS A 86 1.60 9.70 13.42
C CYS A 86 2.42 8.79 14.33
N ALA A 87 1.79 7.97 15.18
CA ALA A 87 2.50 7.07 16.08
C ALA A 87 3.13 5.88 15.35
N THR A 88 2.52 5.43 14.24
CA THR A 88 2.97 4.24 13.52
C THR A 88 3.88 4.56 12.33
N ILE A 89 3.63 5.64 11.57
CA ILE A 89 4.30 5.88 10.28
C ILE A 89 5.37 6.97 10.39
N GLY A 90 5.48 7.64 11.54
CA GLY A 90 6.24 8.88 11.63
C GLY A 90 5.65 9.97 10.73
N ASN A 91 6.32 11.11 10.65
CA ASN A 91 5.88 12.23 9.83
C ASN A 91 5.94 11.83 8.33
N LEU A 92 4.80 11.67 7.68
CA LEU A 92 4.68 11.33 6.24
C LEU A 92 5.40 12.31 5.31
N ASN A 93 5.78 13.51 5.80
CA ASN A 93 6.60 14.47 5.06
C ASN A 93 8.10 14.09 5.00
N ASP A 94 8.54 13.16 5.86
CA ASP A 94 9.93 12.69 5.94
C ASP A 94 10.16 11.37 5.17
N LEU A 95 9.15 10.86 4.45
CA LEU A 95 9.36 9.77 3.51
C LEU A 95 10.39 10.25 2.47
N PRO A 96 11.56 9.59 2.35
CA PRO A 96 12.56 9.99 1.38
C PRO A 96 11.90 9.93 0.01
N ASN A 97 11.99 11.03 -0.73
CA ASN A 97 11.57 11.11 -2.11
C ASN A 97 12.49 10.16 -2.90
N VAL A 98 12.12 8.87 -2.96
CA VAL A 98 12.95 7.84 -3.58
C VAL A 98 13.09 8.24 -5.05
N PRO A 99 14.31 8.53 -5.54
CA PRO A 99 14.48 8.81 -6.95
C PRO A 99 14.12 7.55 -7.73
N ALA A 100 13.23 7.69 -8.70
CA ALA A 100 12.90 6.64 -9.66
C ALA A 100 14.21 6.07 -10.22
N ARG A 101 14.53 4.83 -9.83
CA ARG A 101 15.76 4.16 -10.23
C ARG A 101 15.67 3.82 -11.72
N THR A 102 16.17 4.73 -12.54
CA THR A 102 16.43 4.56 -13.97
C THR A 102 17.48 3.48 -14.22
N GLY A 103 17.08 2.45 -14.99
CA GLY A 103 17.93 1.55 -15.80
C GLY A 103 18.77 0.52 -15.03
N SER A 104 19.25 -0.58 -15.61
CA SER A 104 19.03 -1.26 -16.89
C SER A 104 19.87 -2.55 -16.84
N LYS A 105 19.34 -3.62 -17.45
CA LYS A 105 20.03 -4.70 -18.19
C LYS A 105 21.01 -5.69 -17.50
N ALA A 106 20.72 -6.95 -17.86
CA ALA A 106 21.63 -8.05 -18.19
C ALA A 106 22.11 -8.97 -17.07
N LEU A 107 21.37 -10.08 -16.87
CA LEU A 107 21.95 -11.40 -16.62
C LEU A 107 21.05 -12.47 -17.25
N TYR A 108 21.35 -12.85 -18.49
CA TYR A 108 21.02 -14.16 -19.05
C TYR A 108 22.16 -14.54 -19.99
N ASP A 109 23.18 -15.19 -19.41
CA ASP A 109 24.10 -16.04 -20.17
C ASP A 109 23.36 -17.35 -20.47
N ASN A 110 22.82 -17.46 -21.68
CA ASN A 110 22.40 -18.73 -22.26
C ASN A 110 23.56 -19.22 -23.15
N ASN A 111 24.48 -19.99 -22.57
CA ASN A 111 25.36 -20.85 -23.36
C ASN A 111 24.61 -22.15 -23.64
N VAL A 112 24.03 -22.25 -24.85
CA VAL A 112 23.60 -23.50 -25.46
C VAL A 112 24.02 -23.46 -26.93
N ASP A 113 25.10 -24.21 -27.17
CA ASP A 113 25.45 -25.03 -28.33
C ASP A 113 25.58 -24.48 -29.76
N ASP A 114 26.57 -25.10 -30.42
CA ASP A 114 26.61 -25.54 -31.82
C ASP A 114 27.39 -24.67 -32.81
N TYR A 115 28.60 -25.12 -33.15
CA TYR A 115 29.01 -25.25 -34.55
C TYR A 115 29.99 -26.44 -34.68
N SER A 116 29.69 -27.25 -35.70
CA SER A 116 30.33 -28.49 -36.15
C SER A 116 31.83 -28.41 -36.43
#